data_AF-A0A9E2KBR9-F1
#
_entry.id   AF-A0A9E2KBR9-F1
#
_cell.length_a   1.000
_cell.length_b   1.000
_cell.length_c   1.000
_cell.angle_alpha   90.00
_cell.angle_beta   90.00
_cell.angle_gamma   90.00
#
_symmetry.space_group_name_H-M   'P 1'
#
loop_
_entity.id
_entity.type
_entity.pdbx_description
1 polymer ?
#
loop_
_entity_poly.entity_id
_entity_poly.type
_entity_poly.pdbx_seq_one_letter_code
_entity_poly.pdbx_strand_id
1 'polypeptide(L)'
;MTVIMKGKEHDLRLANKLREAFIKRYESNEREFEELINSLGDNCLERLIHRLKGEKEINIYRDYNALKKVAETVKTNYTKEVYKFILEIDDARAWINDNGKYIDLAFEALYHVFKKNEGLIPLIEKATIS
;
A
#
# COMPACT_ATOMS: atom_id res chain seq x y z
N MET A 1 32.98 8.81 18.23
CA MET A 1 32.15 8.89 17.00
C MET A 1 31.30 7.60 16.88
N THR A 2 30.34 7.39 17.77
CA THR A 2 29.69 6.05 17.93
C THR A 2 28.16 6.12 18.06
N VAL A 3 27.58 7.32 18.01
CA VAL A 3 26.15 7.55 18.28
C VAL A 3 25.30 7.30 17.02
N ILE A 4 25.84 7.59 15.82
CA ILE A 4 25.11 7.47 14.55
C ILE A 4 24.84 6.01 14.17
N MET A 5 25.78 5.09 14.45
CA MET A 5 25.59 3.66 14.19
C MET A 5 24.59 3.01 15.16
N LYS A 6 24.61 3.39 16.45
CA LYS A 6 23.68 2.86 17.45
C LYS A 6 22.21 3.22 17.16
N GLY A 7 21.95 4.42 16.64
CA GLY A 7 20.59 4.82 16.23
C GLY A 7 20.06 3.96 15.09
N LYS A 8 20.89 3.70 14.06
CA LYS A 8 20.52 2.85 12.93
C LYS A 8 20.28 1.39 13.32
N GLU A 9 21.12 0.82 14.19
CA GLU A 9 20.93 -0.55 14.70
C GLU A 9 19.67 -0.67 15.56
N HIS A 10 19.39 0.33 16.39
CA HIS A 10 18.17 0.36 17.20
C HIS A 10 16.91 0.40 16.33
N ASP A 11 16.89 1.26 15.31
CA ASP A 11 15.77 1.40 14.38
C ASP A 11 15.54 0.11 13.59
N LEU A 12 16.60 -0.51 13.07
CA LEU A 12 16.51 -1.81 12.39
C LEU A 12 15.93 -2.89 13.31
N ARG A 13 16.36 -2.94 14.58
CA ARG A 13 15.83 -3.90 15.55
C ARG A 13 14.35 -3.66 15.84
N LEU A 14 13.93 -2.40 15.95
CA LEU A 14 12.53 -2.05 16.19
C LEU A 14 11.66 -2.40 14.99
N ALA A 15 12.10 -2.05 13.78
CA ALA A 15 11.41 -2.39 12.54
C ALA A 15 11.25 -3.91 12.37
N ASN A 16 12.30 -4.69 12.64
CA ASN A 16 12.22 -6.15 12.57
C ASN A 16 11.20 -6.73 13.56
N LYS A 17 11.11 -6.20 14.79
CA LYS A 17 10.08 -6.63 15.75
C LYS A 17 8.66 -6.34 15.25
N LEU A 18 8.45 -5.18 14.62
CA LEU A 18 7.16 -4.81 14.02
C LEU A 18 6.82 -5.73 12.83
N ARG A 19 7.81 -6.05 12.00
CA ARG A 19 7.66 -7.00 10.89
C ARG A 19 7.32 -8.42 11.38
N GLU A 20 8.02 -8.92 12.39
CA GLU A 20 7.71 -10.21 13.02
C GLU A 20 6.30 -10.24 13.62
N ALA A 21 5.89 -9.15 14.28
CA ALA A 21 4.54 -9.02 14.82
C ALA A 21 3.48 -9.01 13.72
N PHE A 22 3.74 -8.35 12.60
CA PHE A 22 2.88 -8.37 11.41
C PHE A 22 2.73 -9.79 10.86
N ILE A 23 3.85 -10.49 10.60
CA ILE A 23 3.84 -11.87 10.09
C ILE A 23 3.04 -12.75 11.04
N LYS A 24 3.37 -12.73 12.34
CA LYS A 24 2.70 -13.55 13.34
C LYS A 24 1.19 -13.32 13.39
N ARG A 25 0.74 -12.09 13.15
CA ARG A 25 -0.68 -11.73 13.18
C ARG A 25 -1.42 -12.21 11.93
N TYR A 26 -0.82 -12.07 10.75
CA TYR A 26 -1.54 -12.18 9.48
C TYR A 26 -1.18 -13.41 8.64
N GLU A 27 -0.03 -14.07 8.87
CA GLU A 27 0.42 -15.23 8.07
C GLU A 27 -0.56 -16.39 8.09
N SER A 28 -1.18 -16.67 9.24
CA SER A 28 -2.16 -17.75 9.41
C SER A 28 -3.60 -17.26 9.48
N ASN A 29 -3.85 -15.95 9.36
CA ASN A 29 -5.16 -15.35 9.52
C ASN A 29 -5.47 -14.39 8.37
N GLU A 30 -5.77 -14.98 7.20
CA GLU A 30 -6.15 -14.25 5.98
C GLU A 30 -7.33 -13.30 6.26
N ARG A 31 -8.28 -13.69 7.11
CA ARG A 31 -9.45 -12.86 7.47
C ARG A 31 -9.06 -11.59 8.23
N GLU A 32 -8.16 -11.67 9.21
CA GLU A 32 -7.69 -10.48 9.92
C GLU A 32 -6.97 -9.51 8.97
N PHE A 33 -6.25 -10.04 7.98
CA PHE A 33 -5.59 -9.21 6.99
C PHE A 33 -6.60 -8.56 6.03
N GLU A 34 -7.62 -9.30 5.59
CA GLU A 34 -8.73 -8.75 4.83
C GLU A 34 -9.47 -7.65 5.60
N GLU A 35 -9.66 -7.81 6.91
CA GLU A 35 -10.26 -6.78 7.77
C GLU A 35 -9.39 -5.51 7.83
N LEU A 36 -8.05 -5.65 7.90
CA LEU A 36 -7.14 -4.52 7.79
C LEU A 36 -7.31 -3.81 6.44
N ILE A 37 -7.30 -4.54 5.33
CA ILE A 37 -7.49 -3.97 3.98
C ILE A 37 -8.86 -3.30 3.84
N ASN A 38 -9.91 -3.89 4.39
CA ASN A 38 -11.25 -3.31 4.37
C ASN A 38 -11.38 -2.08 5.27
N SER A 39 -10.65 -2.02 6.38
CA SER A 39 -10.64 -0.86 7.29
C SER A 39 -10.10 0.41 6.64
N LEU A 40 -9.28 0.26 5.59
CA LEU A 40 -8.79 1.38 4.77
C LEU A 40 -9.94 2.06 4.00
N GLY A 41 -11.05 1.35 3.78
CA GLY A 41 -12.33 1.89 3.34
C GLY A 41 -12.29 2.72 2.05
N ASP A 42 -13.29 3.59 1.90
CA ASP A 42 -13.41 4.51 0.76
C ASP A 42 -12.32 5.60 0.76
N ASN A 43 -11.80 5.98 1.94
CA ASN A 43 -10.70 6.93 2.07
C ASN A 43 -9.42 6.45 1.38
N CYS A 44 -9.18 5.14 1.35
CA CYS A 44 -8.07 4.56 0.60
C CYS A 44 -8.24 4.75 -0.91
N LEU A 45 -9.43 4.44 -1.42
CA LEU A 45 -9.80 4.63 -2.82
C LEU A 45 -9.58 6.08 -3.28
N GLU A 46 -10.04 7.04 -2.49
CA GLU A 46 -9.82 8.46 -2.77
C GLU A 46 -8.34 8.82 -2.72
N ARG A 47 -7.59 8.39 -1.70
CA ARG A 47 -6.13 8.62 -1.61
C ARG A 47 -5.37 8.04 -2.81
N LEU A 48 -5.71 6.83 -3.25
CA LEU A 48 -5.11 6.17 -4.41
C LEU A 48 -5.34 7.01 -5.68
N ILE A 49 -6.59 7.39 -5.93
CA ILE A 49 -7.01 8.18 -7.10
C ILE A 49 -6.37 9.57 -7.09
N HIS A 50 -6.34 10.24 -5.93
CA HIS A 50 -5.69 11.55 -5.78
C HIS A 50 -4.19 11.48 -6.06
N ARG A 51 -3.50 10.46 -5.56
CA ARG A 51 -2.06 10.26 -5.82
C ARG A 51 -1.79 10.01 -7.30
N LEU A 52 -2.62 9.22 -7.97
CA LEU A 52 -2.50 8.99 -9.42
C LEU A 52 -2.71 10.24 -10.26
N LYS A 53 -3.67 11.10 -9.91
CA LYS A 53 -3.83 12.38 -10.60
C LYS A 53 -2.57 13.22 -10.51
N GLY A 54 -1.91 13.23 -9.35
CA GLY A 54 -0.64 13.94 -9.16
C GLY A 54 0.50 13.36 -9.99
N GLU A 55 0.53 12.04 -10.22
CA GLU A 55 1.64 11.35 -10.90
C GLU A 55 1.45 11.16 -12.42
N LYS A 56 0.20 11.08 -12.90
CA LYS A 56 -0.13 10.62 -14.26
C LYS A 56 -1.12 11.50 -15.03
N GLU A 57 -1.43 12.69 -14.50
CA GLU A 57 -2.34 13.68 -15.12
C GLU A 57 -3.72 13.09 -15.53
N ILE A 58 -4.17 12.05 -14.83
CA ILE A 58 -5.45 11.38 -15.14
C ILE A 58 -6.61 12.34 -14.88
N ASN A 59 -7.55 12.41 -15.83
CA ASN A 59 -8.79 13.14 -15.65
C ASN A 59 -9.74 12.37 -14.71
N ILE A 60 -9.64 12.64 -13.41
CA ILE A 60 -10.48 11.97 -12.40
C ILE A 60 -11.97 12.15 -12.71
N TYR A 61 -12.43 13.33 -13.15
CA TYR A 61 -13.87 13.57 -13.37
C TYR A 61 -14.46 12.65 -14.45
N ARG A 62 -13.67 12.34 -15.49
CA ARG A 62 -14.08 11.41 -16.56
C ARG A 62 -13.93 9.96 -16.14
N ASP A 63 -12.80 9.63 -15.50
CA ASP A 63 -12.36 8.24 -15.34
C ASP A 63 -12.62 7.68 -13.92
N TYR A 64 -13.23 8.47 -13.01
CA TYR A 64 -13.48 8.11 -11.60
C TYR A 64 -14.13 6.73 -11.42
N ASN A 65 -15.23 6.46 -12.14
CA ASN A 65 -15.94 5.20 -12.02
C ASN A 65 -15.10 4.00 -12.47
N ALA A 66 -14.24 4.18 -13.48
CA ALA A 66 -13.33 3.14 -13.93
C ALA A 66 -12.20 2.92 -12.91
N LEU A 67 -11.59 4.00 -12.42
CA LEU A 67 -10.56 3.95 -11.38
C LEU A 67 -11.09 3.30 -10.09
N LYS A 68 -12.32 3.62 -9.69
CA LYS A 68 -12.99 3.00 -8.54
C LYS A 68 -13.13 1.49 -8.73
N LYS A 69 -13.62 1.03 -9.88
CA LYS A 69 -13.74 -0.40 -10.19
C LYS A 69 -12.40 -1.13 -10.16
N VAL A 70 -11.34 -0.53 -10.70
CA VAL A 70 -9.99 -1.11 -10.66
C VAL A 70 -9.51 -1.23 -9.21
N ALA A 71 -9.72 -0.20 -8.39
CA ALA A 71 -9.28 -0.22 -6.99
C ALA A 71 -10.08 -1.21 -6.14
N GLU A 72 -11.39 -1.34 -6.36
CA GLU A 72 -12.21 -2.39 -5.74
C GLU A 72 -11.72 -3.77 -6.16
N THR A 73 -11.42 -3.97 -7.45
CA THR A 73 -10.87 -5.23 -7.98
C THR A 73 -9.52 -5.58 -7.32
N VAL A 74 -8.63 -4.60 -7.21
CA VAL A 74 -7.32 -4.76 -6.54
C VAL A 74 -7.51 -5.13 -5.08
N LYS A 75 -8.40 -4.43 -4.37
CA LYS A 75 -8.70 -4.68 -2.97
C LYS A 75 -9.24 -6.10 -2.72
N THR A 76 -10.10 -6.61 -3.60
CA THR A 76 -10.75 -7.92 -3.42
C THR A 76 -9.88 -9.09 -3.90
N ASN A 77 -9.17 -8.93 -5.03
CA ASN A 77 -8.53 -10.06 -5.70
C ASN A 77 -7.03 -10.16 -5.46
N TYR A 78 -6.39 -9.10 -4.96
CA TYR A 78 -4.93 -9.03 -4.86
C TYR A 78 -4.44 -8.90 -3.41
N THR A 79 -5.27 -9.29 -2.44
CA THR A 79 -4.92 -9.28 -1.01
C THR A 79 -3.61 -10.01 -0.72
N LYS A 80 -3.34 -11.13 -1.41
CA LYS A 80 -2.10 -11.91 -1.23
C LYS A 80 -0.87 -11.17 -1.74
N GLU A 81 -1.00 -10.49 -2.86
CA GLU A 81 0.05 -9.65 -3.46
C GLU A 81 0.35 -8.44 -2.58
N VAL A 82 -0.69 -7.83 -2.00
CA VAL A 82 -0.54 -6.73 -1.04
C VAL A 82 0.23 -7.21 0.19
N TYR A 83 -0.15 -8.35 0.76
CA TYR A 83 0.57 -8.94 1.90
C TYR A 83 2.05 -9.18 1.58
N LYS A 84 2.34 -9.83 0.44
CA LYS A 84 3.72 -10.09 0.00
C LYS A 84 4.51 -8.80 -0.16
N PHE A 85 3.91 -7.76 -0.75
CA PHE A 85 4.58 -6.49 -0.92
C PHE A 85 4.91 -5.83 0.42
N ILE A 86 4.02 -5.90 1.42
CA ILE A 86 4.33 -5.39 2.77
C ILE A 86 5.58 -6.07 3.34
N LEU A 87 5.73 -7.38 3.14
CA LEU A 87 6.92 -8.10 3.62
C LEU A 87 8.22 -7.67 2.91
N GLU A 88 8.13 -7.20 1.67
CA GLU A 88 9.25 -6.70 0.88
C GLU A 88 9.66 -5.25 1.24
N ILE A 89 8.90 -4.54 2.09
CA ILE A 89 9.24 -3.17 2.51
C ILE A 89 10.44 -3.21 3.45
N ASP A 90 11.61 -2.83 2.96
CA ASP A 90 12.87 -2.81 3.72
C ASP A 90 13.16 -1.49 4.45
N ASP A 91 12.34 -0.45 4.24
CA ASP A 91 12.51 0.82 4.94
C ASP A 91 12.09 0.71 6.40
N ALA A 92 13.08 0.61 7.30
CA ALA A 92 12.86 0.57 8.74
C ALA A 92 12.02 1.75 9.26
N ARG A 93 12.13 2.94 8.64
CA ARG A 93 11.34 4.10 9.05
C ARG A 93 9.87 3.94 8.72
N ALA A 94 9.53 3.29 7.61
CA ALA A 94 8.14 3.01 7.27
C ALA A 94 7.47 2.16 8.35
N TRP A 95 8.13 1.10 8.80
CA TRP A 95 7.66 0.26 9.91
C TRP A 95 7.52 1.03 11.21
N ILE A 96 8.52 1.82 11.59
CA ILE A 96 8.52 2.59 12.84
C ILE A 96 7.44 3.67 12.84
N ASN A 97 7.31 4.42 11.75
CA ASN A 97 6.35 5.52 11.63
C ASN A 97 4.91 5.01 11.67
N ASP A 98 4.66 3.88 11.04
CA ASP A 98 3.35 3.22 11.04
C ASP A 98 3.03 2.63 12.44
N ASN A 99 4.06 2.32 13.24
CA ASN A 99 3.99 2.00 14.66
C ASN A 99 3.05 0.84 14.99
N GLY A 100 3.05 -0.19 14.14
CA GLY A 100 2.28 -1.42 14.33
C GLY A 100 0.78 -1.30 14.03
N LYS A 101 0.34 -0.20 13.41
CA LYS A 101 -1.05 -0.05 12.93
C LYS A 101 -1.27 -0.75 11.59
N TYR A 102 -0.21 -0.87 10.81
CA TYR A 102 -0.06 -1.44 9.47
C TYR A 102 -0.91 -0.77 8.39
N ILE A 103 -1.44 0.43 8.67
CA ILE A 103 -2.38 1.16 7.81
C ILE A 103 -1.65 1.80 6.63
N ASP A 104 -0.56 2.53 6.89
CA ASP A 104 0.18 3.21 5.84
C ASP A 104 1.02 2.20 5.03
N LEU A 105 1.55 1.17 5.67
CA LEU A 105 2.22 0.06 4.97
C LEU A 105 1.26 -0.66 4.02
N ALA A 106 0.04 -0.99 4.48
CA ALA A 106 -0.96 -1.61 3.63
C ALA A 106 -1.45 -0.68 2.51
N PHE A 107 -1.55 0.62 2.77
CA PHE A 107 -1.88 1.61 1.75
C PHE A 107 -0.81 1.68 0.65
N GLU A 108 0.48 1.78 1.00
CA GLU A 108 1.57 1.80 0.01
C GLU A 108 1.59 0.52 -0.82
N ALA A 109 1.35 -0.63 -0.18
CA ALA A 109 1.25 -1.91 -0.86
C ALA A 109 0.08 -1.99 -1.85
N LEU A 110 -1.11 -1.56 -1.43
CA LEU A 110 -2.28 -1.46 -2.31
C LEU A 110 -2.02 -0.53 -3.48
N TYR A 111 -1.37 0.62 -3.25
CA TYR A 111 -1.02 1.56 -4.29
C TYR A 111 -0.09 0.96 -5.35
N HIS A 112 0.91 0.21 -4.90
CA HIS A 112 1.84 -0.44 -5.81
C HIS A 112 1.18 -1.50 -6.67
N VAL A 113 0.34 -2.35 -6.06
CA VAL A 113 -0.43 -3.37 -6.79
C VAL A 113 -1.41 -2.70 -7.76
N PHE A 114 -2.07 -1.63 -7.32
CA PHE A 114 -2.99 -0.87 -8.15
C PHE A 114 -2.30 -0.32 -9.41
N LYS A 115 -1.10 0.26 -9.28
CA LYS A 115 -0.34 0.80 -10.42
C LYS A 115 0.08 -0.25 -11.45
N LYS A 116 0.25 -1.49 -11.00
CA LYS A 116 0.61 -2.63 -11.87
C LYS A 116 -0.61 -3.30 -12.49
N ASN A 117 -1.82 -2.93 -12.10
CA ASN A 117 -3.02 -3.57 -12.61
C ASN A 117 -3.23 -3.22 -14.09
N GLU A 118 -3.43 -4.24 -14.93
CA GLU A 118 -3.62 -4.06 -16.38
C GLU A 118 -4.84 -3.20 -16.71
N GLY A 119 -5.89 -3.21 -15.87
CA GLY A 119 -7.07 -2.37 -16.04
C GLY A 119 -6.80 -0.87 -15.91
N LEU A 120 -5.68 -0.48 -15.28
CA LEU A 120 -5.26 0.91 -15.14
C LEU A 120 -4.51 1.44 -16.37
N ILE A 121 -3.75 0.57 -17.07
CA ILE A 121 -2.87 0.97 -18.18
C ILE A 121 -3.64 1.74 -19.27
N PRO A 122 -4.81 1.27 -19.77
CA PRO A 122 -5.56 2.00 -20.78
C PRO A 122 -6.09 3.36 -20.30
N LEU A 123 -6.31 3.55 -18.99
CA LEU A 123 -6.78 4.81 -18.43
C LEU A 123 -5.66 5.86 -18.38
N ILE A 124 -4.44 5.42 -18.07
CA ILE A 124 -3.24 6.28 -18.08
C ILE A 124 -2.86 6.69 -19.51
N GLU A 125 -2.84 5.73 -20.44
CA GLU A 125 -2.46 6.01 -21.83
C GLU A 125 -3.44 6.98 -22.51
N LYS A 126 -4.75 6.83 -22.27
CA LYS A 126 -5.77 7.78 -22.77
C LYS A 126 -5.63 9.18 -22.19
N ALA A 127 -5.18 9.32 -20.95
CA ALA A 127 -4.97 10.63 -20.32
C ALA A 127 -3.78 11.36 -20.94
N THR A 128 -2.69 10.66 -21.25
CA THR A 128 -1.47 11.24 -21.85
C THR A 128 -1.65 11.76 -23.28
N ILE A 129 -2.69 11.30 -23.99
CA ILE A 129 -2.96 11.62 -25.40
C ILE A 129 -4.03 12.73 -25.56
N SER A 130 -4.71 13.13 -24.48
CA SER A 130 -5.76 14.17 -24.47
C SER A 130 -5.18 15.55 -24.14
#